data_AF-A0A1D2MT90-F1
#
_entry.id   AF-A0A1D2MT90-F1
#
_cell.length_a   1.000
_cell.length_b   1.000
_cell.length_c   1.000
_cell.angle_alpha   90.00
_cell.angle_beta   90.00
_cell.angle_gamma   90.00
#
_symmetry.space_group_name_H-M   'P 1'
#
loop_
_entity.id
_entity.type
_entity.pdbx_description
1 polymer ?
#
loop_
_entity_poly.entity_id
_entity_poly.type
_entity_poly.pdbx_seq_one_letter_code
_entity_poly.pdbx_strand_id
1 'polypeptide(L)'
;MTEEHWSRSKDDDEPHRKATKRSADRNVGSQKMKRDQSPSLLSKSGDKGEAQYHFNDQTVQFFMDQFSRLKLDSVLCVGTPSLHQHITDSSNDLKSFLLDIDDRFVKLNQQGFALYNMCNHHFFQESSSSEYQKFISKAGKLAIVVDPPFGVKVELIWHGCLSGILSDYGKVNDSKAEIFWIFPYFMEGHILSRCPSSGLEMSDFHVEYRNHAKYSGGECNKHHNY
;
A
#
# COMPACT_ATOMS: atom_id res chain seq x y z
N MET A 1 -33.67 -41.09 45.00
CA MET A 1 -33.71 -42.44 45.60
C MET A 1 -34.32 -43.35 44.54
N THR A 2 -33.61 -44.27 43.89
CA THR A 2 -32.18 -44.70 43.90
C THR A 2 -31.71 -44.80 42.41
N GLU A 3 -30.44 -44.90 41.99
CA GLU A 3 -29.42 -45.95 42.22
C GLU A 3 -29.96 -47.38 41.92
N GLU A 4 -29.37 -48.27 41.09
CA GLU A 4 -28.07 -48.38 40.36
C GLU A 4 -28.30 -49.01 38.94
N HIS A 5 -27.55 -48.80 37.85
CA HIS A 5 -26.15 -49.16 37.44
C HIS A 5 -25.95 -50.56 36.75
N TRP A 6 -25.34 -50.54 35.54
CA TRP A 6 -24.78 -51.65 34.70
C TRP A 6 -25.69 -52.83 34.26
N SER A 7 -25.78 -53.18 32.96
CA SER A 7 -24.71 -53.83 32.15
C SER A 7 -25.12 -54.07 30.67
N ARG A 8 -24.30 -54.50 29.69
CA ARG A 8 -22.84 -54.32 29.36
C ARG A 8 -22.45 -55.10 28.06
N SER A 9 -22.45 -54.47 26.87
CA SER A 9 -21.76 -54.90 25.63
C SER A 9 -21.37 -53.65 24.81
N LYS A 10 -20.15 -53.47 24.25
CA LYS A 10 -19.41 -54.27 23.22
C LYS A 10 -20.05 -54.12 21.81
N ASP A 11 -19.37 -53.70 20.73
CA ASP A 11 -17.93 -53.50 20.39
C ASP A 11 -17.77 -52.23 19.49
N ASP A 12 -16.78 -51.32 19.60
CA ASP A 12 -15.36 -51.26 19.11
C ASP A 12 -15.14 -50.19 17.99
N ASP A 13 -13.87 -49.91 17.64
CA ASP A 13 -13.30 -49.16 16.49
C ASP A 13 -13.33 -47.60 16.39
N GLU A 14 -12.31 -46.98 16.98
CA GLU A 14 -11.50 -45.87 16.42
C GLU A 14 -10.02 -46.13 16.83
N PRO A 15 -8.95 -45.51 16.25
CA PRO A 15 -8.87 -44.62 15.08
C PRO A 15 -7.77 -45.00 14.05
N HIS A 16 -7.95 -44.65 12.77
CA HIS A 16 -6.90 -44.81 11.74
C HIS A 16 -5.93 -43.62 11.66
N ARG A 17 -4.88 -43.64 12.50
CA ARG A 17 -3.68 -42.81 12.28
C ARG A 17 -2.94 -43.24 11.01
N LYS A 18 -2.72 -42.31 10.06
CA LYS A 18 -1.73 -42.48 8.98
C LYS A 18 -0.57 -41.51 9.15
N ALA A 19 0.57 -42.05 9.56
CA ALA A 19 1.85 -41.33 9.55
C ALA A 19 2.54 -41.49 8.19
N THR A 20 2.96 -40.38 7.59
CA THR A 20 3.74 -40.38 6.34
C THR A 20 5.21 -40.12 6.65
N LYS A 21 6.11 -40.81 5.94
CA LYS A 21 7.54 -40.92 6.29
C LYS A 21 8.28 -39.59 6.19
N ARG A 22 9.14 -39.30 7.17
CA ARG A 22 10.30 -38.41 6.98
C ARG A 22 11.37 -39.15 6.18
N SER A 23 11.81 -38.58 5.08
CA SER A 23 13.09 -38.92 4.42
C SER A 23 14.02 -37.72 4.53
N ALA A 24 15.12 -37.89 5.25
CA ALA A 24 16.18 -36.88 5.30
C ALA A 24 17.23 -37.24 4.26
N ASP A 25 17.60 -36.28 3.42
CA ASP A 25 18.82 -36.32 2.61
C ASP A 25 19.54 -34.97 2.71
N ARG A 26 20.84 -34.94 2.44
CA ARG A 26 21.72 -33.85 2.90
C ARG A 26 22.36 -33.04 1.77
N ASN A 27 22.29 -31.72 1.96
CA ASN A 27 23.34 -30.75 1.64
C ASN A 27 23.67 -30.49 0.15
N VAL A 28 23.04 -29.47 -0.43
CA VAL A 28 23.59 -28.72 -1.59
C VAL A 28 23.39 -27.21 -1.38
N GLY A 29 24.49 -26.45 -1.54
CA GLY A 29 24.51 -25.05 -2.01
C GLY A 29 23.67 -23.99 -1.28
N SER A 30 24.26 -23.28 -0.32
CA SER A 30 23.69 -22.06 0.26
C SER A 30 23.73 -20.85 -0.69
N GLN A 31 22.88 -20.83 -1.73
CA GLN A 31 22.68 -19.64 -2.57
C GLN A 31 21.29 -19.59 -3.23
N LYS A 32 20.76 -18.36 -3.40
CA LYS A 32 19.71 -17.99 -4.37
C LYS A 32 18.26 -18.47 -4.13
N MET A 33 17.72 -18.31 -2.91
CA MET A 33 16.26 -18.24 -2.68
C MET A 33 15.87 -16.94 -1.95
N LYS A 34 15.88 -15.81 -2.67
CA LYS A 34 15.51 -14.49 -2.13
C LYS A 34 15.00 -13.50 -3.21
N ARG A 35 14.38 -13.99 -4.28
CA ARG A 35 14.04 -13.18 -5.48
C ARG A 35 12.67 -13.48 -6.13
N ASP A 36 11.81 -14.28 -5.48
CA ASP A 36 10.49 -14.71 -5.99
C ASP A 36 9.34 -14.39 -5.01
N GLN A 37 9.35 -13.19 -4.40
CA GLN A 37 8.22 -12.66 -3.61
C GLN A 37 7.75 -11.31 -4.18
N SER A 38 7.55 -11.27 -5.50
CA SER A 38 7.10 -10.07 -6.24
C SER A 38 6.47 -10.49 -7.57
N PRO A 39 5.58 -9.68 -8.18
CA PRO A 39 4.48 -8.92 -7.61
C PRO A 39 3.12 -9.68 -7.75
N SER A 40 3.16 -10.94 -8.20
CA SER A 40 2.02 -11.72 -8.73
C SER A 40 0.84 -11.95 -7.78
N LEU A 41 1.04 -11.83 -6.45
CA LEU A 41 -0.02 -11.94 -5.45
C LEU A 41 -0.85 -10.65 -5.29
N LEU A 42 -0.38 -9.52 -5.83
CA LEU A 42 -0.97 -8.20 -5.60
C LEU A 42 -1.83 -7.70 -6.77
N SER A 43 -1.47 -8.01 -8.01
CA SER A 43 -2.16 -7.53 -9.22
C SER A 43 -3.59 -8.09 -9.36
N LYS A 44 -4.59 -7.31 -8.95
CA LYS A 44 -6.03 -7.57 -9.20
C LYS A 44 -6.37 -7.30 -10.68
N SER A 45 -6.03 -8.23 -11.57
CA SER A 45 -6.44 -8.22 -12.97
C SER A 45 -7.89 -8.71 -13.13
N GLY A 46 -8.87 -7.88 -12.75
CA GLY A 46 -10.28 -8.27 -12.92
C GLY A 46 -11.31 -7.19 -12.60
N ASP A 47 -11.18 -6.48 -11.48
CA ASP A 47 -12.29 -5.69 -10.93
C ASP A 47 -12.15 -4.16 -11.11
N LYS A 48 -13.27 -3.51 -11.49
CA LYS A 48 -13.27 -2.13 -12.00
C LYS A 48 -13.04 -1.05 -10.93
N GLY A 49 -13.13 -1.40 -9.64
CA GLY A 49 -12.83 -0.50 -8.53
C GLY A 49 -11.45 -0.69 -7.91
N GLU A 50 -10.77 -1.81 -8.20
CA GLU A 50 -9.73 -2.38 -7.32
C GLU A 50 -8.42 -2.71 -8.06
N ALA A 51 -8.27 -2.26 -9.30
CA ALA A 51 -7.06 -2.46 -10.09
C ALA A 51 -5.89 -1.64 -9.53
N GLN A 52 -5.07 -2.28 -8.67
CA GLN A 52 -3.86 -1.67 -8.11
C GLN A 52 -2.87 -1.32 -9.24
N TYR A 53 -2.62 -0.02 -9.43
CA TYR A 53 -1.67 0.44 -10.42
C TYR A 53 -0.25 0.50 -9.83
N HIS A 54 0.74 0.11 -10.63
CA HIS A 54 2.14 0.10 -10.25
C HIS A 54 2.89 1.13 -11.08
N PHE A 55 3.49 2.13 -10.44
CA PHE A 55 4.31 3.15 -11.11
C PHE A 55 5.44 2.51 -11.94
N ASN A 56 5.78 3.11 -13.08
CA ASN A 56 6.96 2.72 -13.85
C ASN A 56 8.25 3.23 -13.18
N ASP A 57 9.40 2.72 -13.60
CA ASP A 57 10.68 3.02 -12.95
C ASP A 57 11.08 4.50 -13.09
N GLN A 58 10.63 5.19 -14.15
CA GLN A 58 10.86 6.62 -14.33
C GLN A 58 10.05 7.46 -13.32
N THR A 59 8.80 7.09 -13.08
CA THR A 59 7.91 7.70 -12.09
C THR A 59 8.45 7.49 -10.67
N VAL A 60 8.87 6.26 -10.35
CA VAL A 60 9.52 5.95 -9.07
C VAL A 60 10.82 6.74 -8.91
N GLN A 61 11.66 6.83 -9.94
CA GLN A 61 12.91 7.59 -9.90
C GLN A 61 12.66 9.08 -9.66
N PHE A 62 11.66 9.72 -10.31
CA PHE A 62 11.31 11.09 -9.92
C PHE A 62 10.99 11.15 -8.44
N PHE A 63 10.05 10.33 -7.92
CA PHE A 63 9.67 10.38 -6.50
C PHE A 63 10.89 10.36 -5.58
N MET A 64 11.83 9.43 -5.79
CA MET A 64 13.09 9.38 -5.02
C MET A 64 13.93 10.65 -5.17
N ASP A 65 14.04 11.22 -6.38
CA ASP A 65 14.73 12.49 -6.63
C ASP A 65 14.00 13.70 -6.01
N GLN A 66 12.64 13.73 -6.03
CA GLN A 66 11.84 14.80 -5.43
C GLN A 66 12.08 14.79 -3.90
N PHE A 67 12.01 13.60 -3.26
CA PHE A 67 12.23 13.43 -1.82
C PHE A 67 13.67 13.79 -1.41
N SER A 68 14.66 13.39 -2.21
CA SER A 68 16.07 13.72 -1.98
C SER A 68 16.33 15.23 -2.05
N ARG A 69 15.79 15.92 -3.08
CA ARG A 69 15.89 17.38 -3.22
C ARG A 69 15.26 18.14 -2.05
N LEU A 70 14.08 17.70 -1.59
CA LEU A 70 13.37 18.29 -0.45
C LEU A 70 13.97 17.89 0.91
N LYS A 71 14.89 16.91 0.92
CA LYS A 71 15.57 16.33 2.09
C LYS A 71 14.58 15.74 3.09
N LEU A 72 13.64 14.94 2.61
CA LEU A 72 12.62 14.28 3.43
C LEU A 72 13.22 13.09 4.18
N ASP A 73 12.67 12.79 5.36
CA ASP A 73 13.05 11.61 6.16
C ASP A 73 11.94 10.56 6.27
N SER A 74 10.72 10.91 5.84
CA SER A 74 9.54 10.06 5.96
C SER A 74 8.59 10.23 4.77
N VAL A 75 8.03 9.13 4.25
CA VAL A 75 7.03 9.11 3.17
C VAL A 75 5.81 8.29 3.59
N LEU A 76 4.67 8.95 3.75
CA LEU A 76 3.38 8.29 3.91
C LEU A 76 2.79 7.98 2.54
N CYS A 77 2.83 6.71 2.17
CA CYS A 77 2.24 6.18 0.94
C CYS A 77 0.75 5.88 1.18
N VAL A 78 -0.15 6.46 0.38
CA VAL A 78 -1.60 6.26 0.49
C VAL A 78 -2.13 5.70 -0.83
N GLY A 79 -2.54 4.43 -0.84
CA GLY A 79 -2.88 3.71 -2.08
C GLY A 79 -1.68 3.45 -3.01
N THR A 80 -0.45 3.70 -2.56
CA THR A 80 0.80 3.62 -3.34
C THR A 80 1.77 2.52 -2.85
N PRO A 81 1.32 1.25 -2.72
CA PRO A 81 2.12 0.17 -2.14
C PRO A 81 3.39 -0.17 -2.93
N SER A 82 3.40 0.05 -4.25
CA SER A 82 4.59 -0.16 -5.07
C SER A 82 5.73 0.82 -4.72
N LEU A 83 5.40 2.07 -4.38
CA LEU A 83 6.37 3.06 -3.91
C LEU A 83 6.83 2.76 -2.48
N HIS A 84 5.91 2.38 -1.59
CA HIS A 84 6.24 1.94 -0.23
C HIS A 84 7.23 0.77 -0.24
N GLN A 85 6.99 -0.25 -1.06
CA GLN A 85 7.91 -1.37 -1.21
C GLN A 85 9.27 -0.89 -1.74
N HIS A 86 9.31 -0.08 -2.81
CA HIS A 86 10.56 0.40 -3.38
C HIS A 86 11.42 1.14 -2.34
N ILE A 87 10.82 2.06 -1.57
CA ILE A 87 11.52 2.77 -0.50
C ILE A 87 12.08 1.77 0.53
N THR A 88 11.24 0.86 1.02
CA THR A 88 11.60 -0.12 2.06
C THR A 88 12.71 -1.09 1.61
N ASP A 89 12.67 -1.55 0.35
CA ASP A 89 13.71 -2.41 -0.24
C ASP A 89 15.02 -1.62 -0.52
N SER A 90 14.94 -0.31 -0.81
CA SER A 90 16.08 0.52 -1.23
C SER A 90 17.13 0.82 -0.15
N SER A 91 16.91 0.37 1.10
CA SER A 91 17.94 0.34 2.17
C SER A 91 18.59 1.70 2.49
N ASN A 92 17.79 2.78 2.44
CA ASN A 92 18.19 4.14 2.76
C ASN A 92 17.58 4.61 4.09
N ASP A 93 17.95 5.82 4.55
CA ASP A 93 17.41 6.43 5.78
C ASP A 93 15.94 6.92 5.64
N LEU A 94 15.33 6.75 4.46
CA LEU A 94 13.99 7.25 4.14
C LEU A 94 12.94 6.28 4.68
N LYS A 95 12.25 6.66 5.75
CA LYS A 95 11.20 5.84 6.36
C LYS A 95 9.97 5.84 5.46
N SER A 96 9.25 4.72 5.34
CA SER A 96 7.96 4.68 4.66
C SER A 96 6.89 3.96 5.48
N PHE A 97 5.65 4.42 5.35
CA PHE A 97 4.47 3.81 5.94
C PHE A 97 3.34 3.80 4.92
N LEU A 98 2.62 2.68 4.80
CA LEU A 98 1.55 2.48 3.83
C LEU A 98 0.17 2.52 4.50
N LEU A 99 -0.70 3.38 3.96
CA LEU A 99 -2.14 3.37 4.20
C LEU A 99 -2.84 2.79 2.96
N ASP A 100 -3.53 1.66 3.11
CA ASP A 100 -4.29 1.03 2.02
C ASP A 100 -5.57 0.39 2.57
N ILE A 101 -6.58 0.24 1.70
CA ILE A 101 -7.84 -0.46 2.00
C ILE A 101 -7.71 -1.97 1.76
N ASP A 102 -6.66 -2.42 1.08
CA ASP A 102 -6.44 -3.82 0.74
C ASP A 102 -5.86 -4.64 1.91
N ASP A 103 -6.68 -5.54 2.48
CA ASP A 103 -6.33 -6.37 3.66
C ASP A 103 -5.16 -7.34 3.42
N ARG A 104 -4.77 -7.59 2.16
CA ARG A 104 -3.67 -8.51 1.83
C ARG A 104 -2.34 -8.03 2.42
N PHE A 105 -2.15 -6.72 2.55
CA PHE A 105 -0.93 -6.14 3.12
C PHE A 105 -0.76 -6.41 4.62
N VAL A 106 -1.86 -6.56 5.39
CA VAL A 106 -1.84 -6.93 6.83
C VAL A 106 -1.04 -8.22 7.08
N LYS A 107 -1.07 -9.14 6.10
CA LYS A 107 -0.41 -10.46 6.17
C LYS A 107 1.06 -10.42 5.70
N LEU A 108 1.46 -9.34 5.01
CA LEU A 108 2.80 -9.18 4.41
C LEU A 108 3.70 -8.29 5.26
N ASN A 109 3.18 -7.20 5.82
CA ASN A 109 3.92 -6.34 6.73
C ASN A 109 3.04 -5.84 7.89
N GLN A 110 3.44 -6.12 9.13
CA GLN A 110 2.78 -5.63 10.35
C GLN A 110 3.43 -4.35 10.91
N GLN A 111 4.57 -3.91 10.38
CA GLN A 111 5.33 -2.74 10.86
C GLN A 111 5.62 -1.80 9.69
N GLY A 112 4.78 -0.77 9.55
CA GLY A 112 4.79 0.11 8.37
C GLY A 112 3.53 0.01 7.50
N PHE A 113 2.46 -0.64 7.98
CA PHE A 113 1.16 -0.72 7.31
C PHE A 113 0.02 -0.36 8.26
N ALA A 114 -1.03 0.26 7.73
CA ALA A 114 -2.33 0.38 8.37
C ALA A 114 -3.48 0.13 7.39
N LEU A 115 -4.43 -0.71 7.81
CA LEU A 115 -5.68 -0.91 7.08
C LEU A 115 -6.57 0.34 7.25
N TYR A 116 -6.80 1.07 6.15
CA TYR A 116 -7.25 2.46 6.18
C TYR A 116 -8.18 2.82 5.01
N ASN A 117 -9.20 3.64 5.28
CA ASN A 117 -10.08 4.21 4.26
C ASN A 117 -9.79 5.71 4.07
N MET A 118 -9.24 6.04 2.89
CA MET A 118 -8.92 7.42 2.50
C MET A 118 -10.15 8.34 2.41
N CYS A 119 -11.34 7.84 2.12
CA CYS A 119 -12.52 8.67 1.90
C CYS A 119 -13.04 9.37 3.18
N ASN A 120 -12.64 8.89 4.36
CA ASN A 120 -13.12 9.37 5.67
C ASN A 120 -12.07 9.30 6.79
N HIS A 121 -10.78 9.13 6.45
CA HIS A 121 -9.66 9.00 7.39
C HIS A 121 -9.87 7.92 8.47
N HIS A 122 -10.51 6.80 8.11
CA HIS A 122 -10.87 5.74 9.06
C HIS A 122 -9.82 4.63 9.09
N PHE A 123 -9.29 4.34 10.28
CA PHE A 123 -8.44 3.17 10.55
C PHE A 123 -9.31 2.00 11.03
N PHE A 124 -9.26 0.87 10.32
CA PHE A 124 -10.07 -0.31 10.63
C PHE A 124 -9.56 -1.11 11.85
N GLN A 125 -8.37 -0.80 12.37
CA GLN A 125 -7.77 -1.47 13.53
C GLN A 125 -7.03 -0.46 14.42
N GLU A 126 -7.19 -0.59 15.74
CA GLU A 126 -6.53 0.28 16.73
C GLU A 126 -4.99 0.12 16.74
N SER A 127 -4.51 -1.09 16.48
CA SER A 127 -3.08 -1.38 16.25
C SER A 127 -2.53 -0.64 15.04
N SER A 128 -3.24 -0.68 13.91
CA SER A 128 -2.89 0.04 12.67
C SER A 128 -2.84 1.56 12.90
N SER A 129 -3.84 2.12 13.60
CA SER A 129 -3.84 3.54 14.00
C SER A 129 -2.65 3.87 14.91
N SER A 130 -2.35 3.00 15.89
CA SER A 130 -1.23 3.18 16.82
C SER A 130 0.13 3.20 16.12
N GLU A 131 0.37 2.32 15.13
CA GLU A 131 1.62 2.33 14.36
C GLU A 131 1.71 3.53 13.42
N TYR A 132 0.60 3.97 12.82
CA TYR A 132 0.55 5.21 12.05
C TYR A 132 0.91 6.44 12.91
N GLN A 133 0.32 6.58 14.10
CA GLN A 133 0.66 7.70 15.02
C GLN A 133 2.13 7.63 15.49
N LYS A 134 2.69 6.42 15.68
CA LYS A 134 4.14 6.22 15.97
C LYS A 134 5.06 6.56 14.79
N PHE A 135 4.56 6.53 13.56
CA PHE A 135 5.28 6.98 12.37
C PHE A 135 5.21 8.50 12.23
N ILE A 136 4.00 9.08 12.29
CA ILE A 136 3.73 10.52 12.20
C ILE A 136 4.53 11.30 13.26
N SER A 137 4.55 10.84 14.51
CA SER A 137 5.34 11.45 15.61
C SER A 137 6.87 11.27 15.49
N LYS A 138 7.37 10.56 14.46
CA LYS A 138 8.80 10.37 14.17
C LYS A 138 9.23 10.91 12.80
N ALA A 139 8.31 11.56 12.09
CA ALA A 139 8.58 12.24 10.82
C ALA A 139 9.01 13.69 11.10
N GLY A 140 10.25 14.04 10.75
CA GLY A 140 10.74 15.42 10.84
C GLY A 140 10.37 16.23 9.59
N LYS A 141 10.46 15.57 8.43
CA LYS A 141 10.04 16.06 7.11
C LYS A 141 9.30 14.97 6.35
N LEU A 142 7.99 15.17 6.21
CA LEU A 142 7.05 14.22 5.64
C LEU A 142 6.67 14.55 4.19
N ALA A 143 6.71 13.55 3.30
CA ALA A 143 5.88 13.52 2.10
C ALA A 143 4.59 12.73 2.35
N ILE A 144 3.50 13.16 1.75
CA ILE A 144 2.24 12.41 1.65
C ILE A 144 2.01 12.13 0.17
N VAL A 145 2.05 10.85 -0.24
CA VAL A 145 1.95 10.44 -1.65
C VAL A 145 0.67 9.64 -1.85
N VAL A 146 -0.36 10.27 -2.41
CA VAL A 146 -1.69 9.69 -2.57
C VAL A 146 -2.05 9.45 -4.04
N ASP A 147 -2.39 8.20 -4.36
CA ASP A 147 -2.93 7.78 -5.66
C ASP A 147 -4.32 7.14 -5.43
N PRO A 148 -5.41 7.94 -5.46
CA PRO A 148 -6.75 7.48 -5.17
C PRO A 148 -7.44 6.95 -6.44
N PRO A 149 -8.30 5.91 -6.34
CA PRO A 149 -9.04 5.41 -7.50
C PRO A 149 -9.83 6.54 -8.19
N PHE A 150 -9.70 6.68 -9.52
CA PHE A 150 -10.18 7.85 -10.27
C PHE A 150 -11.69 8.15 -10.15
N GLY A 151 -12.50 7.21 -9.66
CA GLY A 151 -13.93 7.40 -9.38
C GLY A 151 -14.24 8.02 -8.00
N VAL A 152 -13.25 8.18 -7.13
CA VAL A 152 -13.43 8.80 -5.81
C VAL A 152 -13.58 10.31 -5.96
N LYS A 153 -14.49 10.90 -5.18
CA LYS A 153 -14.71 12.34 -5.13
C LYS A 153 -13.48 13.06 -4.57
N VAL A 154 -13.01 14.05 -5.32
CA VAL A 154 -11.95 15.02 -4.95
C VAL A 154 -12.10 15.51 -3.50
N GLU A 155 -13.33 15.83 -3.10
CA GLU A 155 -13.67 16.34 -1.76
C GLU A 155 -13.38 15.34 -0.63
N LEU A 156 -13.50 14.04 -0.90
CA LEU A 156 -13.24 12.98 0.08
C LEU A 156 -11.73 12.73 0.25
N ILE A 157 -10.95 12.92 -0.82
CA ILE A 157 -9.48 12.84 -0.75
C ILE A 157 -8.93 14.07 -0.02
N TRP A 158 -9.44 15.27 -0.31
CA TRP A 158 -8.97 16.49 0.35
C TRP A 158 -9.46 16.61 1.80
N HIS A 159 -10.77 16.56 2.06
CA HIS A 159 -11.32 16.78 3.40
C HIS A 159 -11.30 15.54 4.30
N GLY A 160 -11.33 14.33 3.71
CA GLY A 160 -11.08 13.09 4.43
C GLY A 160 -9.59 12.87 4.60
N CYS A 161 -8.95 12.31 3.57
CA CYS A 161 -7.57 11.83 3.66
C CYS A 161 -6.56 12.92 4.03
N LEU A 162 -6.36 13.90 3.15
CA LEU A 162 -5.24 14.86 3.26
C LEU A 162 -5.42 15.78 4.47
N SER A 163 -6.61 16.34 4.67
CA SER A 163 -6.90 17.19 5.84
C SER A 163 -6.75 16.44 7.17
N GLY A 164 -7.12 15.16 7.23
CA GLY A 164 -6.90 14.31 8.40
C GLY A 164 -5.41 14.11 8.71
N ILE A 165 -4.64 13.69 7.70
CA ILE A 165 -3.18 13.47 7.84
C ILE A 165 -2.44 14.77 8.20
N LEU A 166 -2.76 15.88 7.53
CA LEU A 166 -2.17 17.20 7.82
C LEU A 166 -2.52 17.67 9.23
N SER A 167 -3.74 17.41 9.71
CA SER A 167 -4.15 17.71 11.07
C SER A 167 -3.36 16.87 12.09
N ASP A 168 -3.16 15.58 11.83
CA ASP A 168 -2.39 14.70 12.72
C ASP A 168 -0.92 15.06 12.78
N TYR A 169 -0.29 15.33 11.63
CA TYR A 169 1.10 15.79 11.58
C TYR A 169 1.28 17.15 12.29
N GLY A 170 0.37 18.10 12.04
CA GLY A 170 0.39 19.42 12.66
C GLY A 170 0.10 19.44 14.18
N LYS A 171 -0.28 18.31 14.79
CA LYS A 171 -0.37 18.16 16.27
C LYS A 171 0.98 17.79 16.91
N VAL A 172 1.96 17.35 16.11
CA VAL A 172 3.23 16.79 16.60
C VAL A 172 4.48 17.41 15.95
N ASN A 173 4.34 18.16 14.86
CA ASN A 173 5.44 18.82 14.16
C ASN A 173 4.94 20.15 13.53
N ASP A 174 5.63 21.26 13.79
CA ASP A 174 5.32 22.59 13.23
C ASP A 174 5.72 22.73 11.74
N SER A 175 6.45 21.75 11.19
CA SER A 175 6.86 21.71 9.79
C SER A 175 5.67 21.44 8.87
N LYS A 176 5.70 22.00 7.66
CA LYS A 176 4.76 21.58 6.60
C LYS A 176 5.11 20.17 6.11
N ALA A 177 4.09 19.43 5.67
CA ALA A 177 4.26 18.20 4.89
C ALA A 177 4.12 18.52 3.39
N GLU A 178 4.90 17.84 2.56
CA GLU A 178 4.89 17.97 1.10
C GLU A 178 3.85 17.01 0.52
N ILE A 179 2.94 17.50 -0.34
CA ILE A 179 1.81 16.71 -0.86
C ILE A 179 2.05 16.36 -2.33
N PHE A 180 2.06 15.06 -2.62
CA PHE A 180 2.09 14.50 -3.96
C PHE A 180 0.76 13.79 -4.20
N TRP A 181 -0.23 14.50 -4.76
CA TRP A 181 -1.51 13.92 -5.16
C TRP A 181 -1.46 13.56 -6.64
N ILE A 182 -1.39 12.26 -6.94
CA ILE A 182 -1.53 11.73 -8.29
C ILE A 182 -3.01 11.75 -8.66
N PHE A 183 -3.38 12.47 -9.71
CA PHE A 183 -4.76 12.51 -10.20
C PHE A 183 -4.82 12.88 -11.69
N PRO A 184 -5.88 12.53 -12.45
CA PRO A 184 -5.94 12.85 -13.87
C PRO A 184 -5.94 14.36 -14.12
N TYR A 185 -5.00 14.85 -14.93
CA TYR A 185 -4.74 16.29 -15.16
C TYR A 185 -5.99 17.14 -15.46
N PHE A 186 -6.94 16.61 -16.24
CA PHE A 186 -8.18 17.29 -16.60
C PHE A 186 -9.14 17.55 -15.41
N MET A 187 -8.83 17.01 -14.22
CA MET A 187 -9.54 17.28 -12.97
C MET A 187 -8.95 18.47 -12.18
N GLU A 188 -7.87 19.12 -12.61
CA GLU A 188 -7.26 20.27 -11.91
C GLU A 188 -8.31 21.34 -11.54
N GLY A 189 -9.13 21.78 -12.51
CA GLY A 189 -10.21 22.74 -12.25
C GLY A 189 -11.27 22.24 -11.26
N HIS A 190 -11.46 20.93 -11.12
CA HIS A 190 -12.30 20.34 -10.07
C HIS A 190 -11.61 20.30 -8.71
N ILE A 191 -10.30 20.05 -8.65
CA ILE A 191 -9.50 20.16 -7.42
C ILE A 191 -9.52 21.61 -6.92
N LEU A 192 -9.14 22.58 -7.75
CA LEU A 192 -9.05 23.97 -7.36
C LEU A 192 -10.40 24.58 -6.96
N SER A 193 -11.49 24.21 -7.64
CA SER A 193 -12.83 24.73 -7.32
C SER A 193 -13.49 24.08 -6.09
N ARG A 194 -13.11 22.84 -5.73
CA ARG A 194 -13.64 22.15 -4.53
C ARG A 194 -12.73 22.24 -3.32
N CYS A 195 -11.44 22.46 -3.53
CA CYS A 195 -10.40 22.51 -2.50
C CYS A 195 -9.59 23.82 -2.62
N PRO A 196 -10.24 25.01 -2.62
CA PRO A 196 -9.59 26.29 -2.93
C PRO A 196 -8.52 26.71 -1.91
N SER A 197 -8.56 26.17 -0.69
CA SER A 197 -7.56 26.40 0.35
C SER A 197 -6.40 25.39 0.32
N SER A 198 -6.27 24.57 -0.73
CA SER A 198 -5.25 23.51 -0.81
C SER A 198 -3.85 24.03 -1.13
N GLY A 199 -3.73 25.10 -1.92
CA GLY A 199 -2.44 25.60 -2.39
C GLY A 199 -1.67 24.62 -3.28
N LEU A 200 -2.37 23.67 -3.90
CA LEU A 200 -1.79 22.71 -4.84
C LEU A 200 -1.68 23.32 -6.24
N GLU A 201 -0.57 23.03 -6.92
CA GLU A 201 -0.31 23.39 -8.32
C GLU A 201 -0.01 22.10 -9.10
N MET A 202 -0.48 22.01 -10.34
CA MET A 202 -0.23 20.82 -11.18
C MET A 202 1.21 20.81 -11.71
N SER A 203 1.86 19.66 -11.65
CA SER A 203 3.20 19.47 -12.22
C SER A 203 3.12 18.96 -13.67
N ASP A 204 4.01 19.43 -14.54
CA ASP A 204 4.19 18.92 -15.92
C ASP A 204 4.67 17.45 -15.99
N PHE A 205 5.01 16.82 -14.86
CA PHE A 205 5.50 15.44 -14.85
C PHE A 205 4.38 14.43 -15.13
N HIS A 206 4.47 13.74 -16.27
CA HIS A 206 3.55 12.66 -16.64
C HIS A 206 3.83 11.40 -15.79
N VAL A 207 2.94 11.13 -14.84
CA VAL A 207 2.94 9.90 -14.04
C VAL A 207 2.53 8.71 -14.92
N GLU A 208 3.38 7.68 -14.97
CA GLU A 208 3.17 6.50 -15.80
C GLU A 208 3.15 5.19 -14.99
N TYR A 209 2.39 4.23 -15.51
CA TYR A 209 2.13 2.96 -14.83
C TYR A 209 2.46 1.76 -15.71
N ARG A 210 3.08 0.74 -15.10
CA ARG A 210 3.46 -0.54 -15.75
C ARG A 210 2.26 -1.34 -16.28
N ASN A 211 1.07 -1.14 -15.70
CA ASN A 211 -0.12 -1.98 -15.92
C ASN A 211 -1.38 -1.22 -16.33
N HIS A 212 -1.30 0.08 -16.66
CA HIS A 212 -2.45 0.87 -17.13
C HIS A 212 -2.35 1.13 -18.64
N ALA A 213 -3.12 0.41 -19.46
CA ALA A 213 -3.01 0.46 -20.94
C ALA A 213 -3.22 1.85 -21.60
N LYS A 214 -3.73 2.84 -20.86
CA LYS A 214 -3.86 4.25 -21.29
C LYS A 214 -2.72 5.18 -20.81
N TYR A 215 -1.91 4.74 -19.85
CA TYR A 215 -0.88 5.53 -19.14
C TYR A 215 0.44 4.76 -18.98
N SER A 216 0.66 3.72 -19.79
CA SER A 216 1.97 3.15 -20.06
C SER A 216 2.62 3.95 -21.19
N GLY A 217 3.84 4.46 -20.98
CA GLY A 217 4.61 5.16 -22.00
C GLY A 217 4.60 4.42 -23.34
N GLY A 218 4.21 5.12 -24.40
CA GLY A 218 3.72 4.48 -25.61
C GLY A 218 4.80 3.82 -26.46
N GLU A 219 4.93 2.50 -26.37
CA GLU A 219 5.38 1.71 -27.52
C GLU A 219 4.30 1.80 -28.61
N CYS A 220 4.40 2.83 -29.46
CA CYS A 220 3.61 2.94 -30.67
C CYS A 220 3.94 1.77 -31.60
N ASN A 221 3.13 0.71 -31.53
CA ASN A 221 3.16 -0.39 -32.49
C ASN A 221 3.01 0.17 -33.91
N LYS A 222 4.15 0.32 -34.60
CA LYS A 222 4.20 0.70 -36.01
C LYS A 222 3.67 -0.47 -36.82
N HIS A 223 2.36 -0.48 -37.05
CA HIS A 223 1.70 -1.35 -38.01
C HIS A 223 2.38 -1.20 -39.38
N HIS A 224 3.27 -2.13 -39.70
CA HIS A 224 3.86 -2.24 -41.02
C HIS A 224 2.82 -2.88 -41.93
N ASN A 225 2.08 -2.03 -42.64
CA ASN A 225 1.27 -2.48 -43.76
C ASN A 225 2.22 -2.86 -44.91
N TYR A 226 2.11 -4.13 -45.33
CA TYR A 226 2.55 -4.66 -46.62
C TYR A 226 1.44 -5.60 -47.13
#